data_AF-A0A2T0S4Y2-F1
#
_entry.id   AF-A0A2T0S4Y2-F1
#
_cell.length_a   1.000
_cell.length_b   1.000
_cell.length_c   1.000
_cell.angle_alpha   90.00
_cell.angle_beta   90.00
_cell.angle_gamma   90.00
#
_symmetry.space_group_name_H-M   'P 1'
#
loop_
_entity.id
_entity.type
_entity.pdbx_description
1 polymer ?
#
loop_
_entity_poly.entity_id
_entity_poly.type
_entity_poly.pdbx_seq_one_letter_code
_entity_poly.pdbx_strand_id
1 'polypeptide(L)'
;MFENLNWWEIGALLMLALLIFGERLPKVIGDGLRMLRGLRAMAQNATSDLSRELGTDIQLQDLHPKAFIRKHLLSEEDEAAIRKPLQGLFEDVKTDLNGVKSDLDEVAAAADLKSRPTTPPAGTPAVKPATTYDLDAT
;
A
#
# COMPACT_ATOMS: atom_id res chain seq x y z
N MET A 1 2.03 -11.15 -8.63
CA MET A 1 3.34 -10.98 -7.94
C MET A 1 3.96 -12.32 -7.58
N PHE A 2 3.20 -13.28 -7.01
CA PHE A 2 3.69 -14.64 -6.72
C PHE A 2 3.98 -15.51 -7.96
N GLU A 3 3.46 -15.15 -9.13
CA GLU A 3 3.70 -15.87 -10.40
C GLU A 3 5.13 -15.71 -10.94
N ASN A 4 5.89 -14.71 -10.46
CA ASN A 4 7.29 -14.51 -10.83
C ASN A 4 8.26 -15.28 -9.91
N LEU A 5 7.75 -16.13 -9.00
CA LEU A 5 8.56 -16.79 -7.97
C LEU A 5 9.14 -18.10 -8.50
N ASN A 6 10.46 -18.14 -8.64
CA ASN A 6 11.21 -19.30 -9.09
C ASN A 6 11.41 -20.32 -7.95
N TRP A 7 11.66 -21.60 -8.29
CA TRP A 7 11.90 -22.63 -7.26
C TRP A 7 13.06 -22.31 -6.31
N TRP A 8 14.09 -21.63 -6.81
CA TRP A 8 15.23 -21.24 -5.97
C TRP A 8 14.85 -20.17 -4.94
N GLU A 9 13.95 -19.23 -5.29
CA GLU A 9 13.45 -18.19 -4.38
C GLU A 9 12.55 -18.80 -3.32
N ILE A 10 11.76 -19.81 -3.67
CA ILE A 10 10.97 -20.58 -2.70
C ILE A 10 11.89 -21.29 -1.70
N GLY A 11 13.01 -21.85 -2.18
CA GLY A 11 14.06 -22.39 -1.31
C GLY A 11 14.66 -21.34 -0.37
N ALA A 12 14.97 -20.15 -0.88
CA ALA A 12 15.50 -19.04 -0.09
C ALA A 12 14.50 -18.56 0.98
N LEU A 13 13.21 -18.47 0.64
CA LEU A 13 12.15 -18.11 1.59
C LEU A 13 11.94 -19.18 2.67
N LEU A 14 12.03 -20.46 2.31
CA LEU A 14 11.97 -21.55 3.30
C LEU A 14 13.16 -21.49 4.26
N MET A 15 14.36 -21.21 3.75
CA MET A 15 15.55 -21.05 4.57
C MET A 15 15.43 -19.83 5.51
N LEU A 16 14.90 -18.71 5.00
CA LEU A 16 14.61 -17.53 5.82
C LEU A 16 13.54 -17.80 6.88
N ALA A 17 12.47 -18.52 6.53
CA ALA A 17 11.42 -18.89 7.48
C ALA A 17 11.98 -19.79 8.59
N LEU A 18 12.85 -20.76 8.25
CA LEU A 18 13.55 -21.57 9.23
C LEU A 18 14.51 -20.74 10.09
N LEU A 19 15.17 -19.71 9.55
CA LEU A 19 16.03 -18.81 10.34
C LEU A 19 15.22 -18.00 11.37
N ILE A 20 14.08 -17.44 10.95
CA ILE A 20 13.24 -16.58 11.79
C ILE A 20 12.47 -17.39 12.83
N PHE A 21 11.81 -18.47 12.39
CA PHE A 21 10.90 -19.24 13.23
C PHE A 21 11.56 -20.47 13.88
N GLY A 22 12.63 -21.00 13.27
CA GLY A 22 13.32 -22.20 13.75
C GLY A 22 12.38 -23.39 13.91
N GLU A 23 12.52 -24.07 15.04
CA GLU A 23 11.71 -25.24 15.40
C GLU A 23 10.23 -24.91 15.67
N ARG A 24 9.87 -23.62 15.76
CA ARG A 24 8.48 -23.19 16.02
C ARG A 24 7.65 -23.10 14.75
N LEU A 25 8.26 -23.21 13.57
CA LEU A 25 7.58 -23.10 12.28
C LEU A 25 6.37 -24.06 12.17
N PRO A 26 6.46 -25.36 12.54
CA PRO A 26 5.31 -26.27 12.51
C PRO A 26 4.17 -25.83 13.45
N LYS A 27 4.53 -25.25 14.61
CA LYS A 27 3.57 -24.73 15.57
C LYS A 27 2.84 -23.50 15.03
N VAL A 28 3.58 -22.55 14.43
CA VAL A 28 3.03 -21.34 13.81
C VAL A 28 2.09 -21.67 12.66
N ILE A 29 2.45 -22.64 11.81
CA ILE A 29 1.55 -23.15 10.76
C ILE A 29 0.27 -23.71 11.39
N GLY A 30 0.40 -24.55 12.42
CA GLY A 30 -0.75 -25.15 13.11
C GLY A 30 -1.70 -24.10 13.70
N ASP A 31 -1.14 -23.07 14.34
CA ASP A 31 -1.92 -21.98 14.95
C ASP A 31 -2.58 -21.11 13.87
N GLY A 32 -1.87 -20.79 12.79
CA GLY A 32 -2.43 -20.09 11.63
C GLY A 32 -3.55 -20.86 10.94
N LEU A 33 -3.42 -22.17 10.79
CA LEU A 33 -4.47 -23.04 10.23
C LEU A 33 -5.70 -23.12 11.13
N ARG A 34 -5.52 -23.20 12.45
CA ARG A 34 -6.64 -23.16 13.40
C ARG A 34 -7.37 -21.84 13.34
N MET A 35 -6.64 -20.73 13.28
CA MET A 35 -7.21 -19.40 13.12
C MET A 35 -7.97 -19.27 11.80
N LEU A 36 -7.39 -19.72 10.68
CA LEU A 36 -8.04 -19.72 9.36
C LEU A 36 -9.33 -20.56 9.36
N ARG A 37 -9.30 -21.73 9.99
CA ARG A 37 -10.47 -22.61 10.08
C ARG A 37 -11.57 -22.00 10.96
N GLY A 38 -11.19 -21.32 12.04
CA GLY A 38 -12.09 -20.54 12.89
C GLY A 38 -12.73 -19.36 12.13
N LEU A 39 -11.93 -18.57 11.42
CA LEU A 39 -12.39 -17.50 10.55
C LEU A 39 -13.35 -18.01 9.47
N ARG A 40 -13.05 -19.16 8.84
CA ARG A 40 -13.92 -19.75 7.83
C ARG A 40 -15.25 -20.24 8.43
N ALA A 41 -15.23 -20.85 9.61
CA ALA A 41 -16.46 -21.24 10.31
C ALA A 41 -17.28 -20.01 10.75
N MET A 42 -16.62 -18.97 11.27
CA MET A 42 -17.27 -17.73 11.68
C MET A 42 -17.91 -17.01 10.49
N ALA A 43 -17.22 -16.95 9.34
CA ALA A 43 -17.77 -16.39 8.10
C ALA A 43 -19.01 -17.19 7.64
N GLN A 44 -18.95 -18.52 7.67
CA GLN A 44 -20.09 -19.36 7.28
C GLN A 44 -21.29 -19.20 8.23
N ASN A 45 -21.05 -19.16 9.54
CA ASN A 45 -22.10 -18.99 10.54
C ASN A 45 -22.73 -17.59 10.45
N ALA A 46 -21.91 -16.53 10.36
CA ALA A 46 -22.42 -15.17 10.19
C ALA A 46 -23.20 -14.99 8.88
N THR A 47 -22.76 -15.60 7.77
CA THR A 47 -23.54 -15.62 6.52
C THR A 47 -24.85 -16.39 6.68
N SER A 48 -24.84 -17.53 7.37
CA SER A 48 -26.04 -18.34 7.64
C SER A 48 -27.05 -17.59 8.51
N ASP A 49 -26.59 -16.94 9.58
CA ASP A 49 -27.45 -16.20 10.51
C ASP A 49 -28.02 -14.95 9.84
N LEU A 50 -27.20 -14.23 9.06
CA LEU A 50 -27.65 -13.07 8.28
C LEU A 50 -28.64 -13.47 7.17
N SER A 51 -28.43 -14.62 6.51
CA SER A 51 -29.36 -15.17 5.51
C SER A 51 -30.70 -15.57 6.13
N ARG A 52 -30.68 -16.11 7.35
CA ARG A 52 -31.87 -16.58 8.07
C ARG A 52 -32.72 -15.45 8.63
N GLU A 53 -32.09 -14.33 9.03
CA GLU A 53 -32.79 -13.16 9.54
C GLU A 53 -33.25 -12.18 8.43
N LEU A 54 -32.54 -12.10 7.30
CA LEU A 54 -32.91 -11.22 6.17
C LEU A 54 -33.70 -11.91 5.05
N GLY A 55 -33.97 -13.22 5.14
CA GLY A 55 -34.86 -13.94 4.22
C GLY A 55 -34.41 -13.96 2.76
N THR A 56 -33.14 -13.64 2.48
CA THR A 56 -32.56 -13.66 1.13
C THR A 56 -31.22 -14.41 1.15
N ASP A 57 -31.06 -15.35 0.22
CA ASP A 57 -29.93 -16.25 0.10
C ASP A 57 -28.74 -15.53 -0.56
N ILE A 58 -27.83 -14.98 0.25
CA ILE A 58 -26.56 -14.43 -0.23
C ILE A 58 -25.54 -15.58 -0.33
N GLN A 59 -25.56 -16.29 -1.46
CA GLN A 59 -24.56 -17.30 -1.79
C GLN A 59 -23.20 -16.63 -2.03
N LEU A 60 -22.29 -16.83 -1.09
CA LEU A 60 -20.96 -16.21 -0.99
C LEU A 60 -19.95 -16.69 -2.06
N GLN A 61 -20.41 -17.11 -3.25
CA GLN A 61 -19.56 -17.56 -4.36
C GLN A 61 -19.43 -16.53 -5.49
N ASP A 62 -20.20 -15.44 -5.46
CA ASP A 62 -20.07 -14.32 -6.40
C ASP A 62 -20.05 -12.95 -5.71
N LEU A 63 -19.02 -12.74 -4.86
CA LEU A 63 -18.61 -11.41 -4.42
C LEU A 63 -17.54 -10.84 -5.35
N HIS A 64 -17.91 -10.46 -6.57
CA HIS A 64 -17.28 -9.29 -7.15
C HIS A 64 -17.72 -8.05 -6.32
N PRO A 65 -16.80 -7.26 -5.74
CA PRO A 65 -17.16 -6.13 -4.87
C PRO A 65 -18.04 -5.09 -5.60
N LYS A 66 -18.01 -5.08 -6.94
CA LYS A 66 -18.88 -4.26 -7.79
C LYS A 66 -20.33 -4.74 -7.89
N ALA A 67 -20.59 -6.04 -7.71
CA ALA A 67 -21.94 -6.60 -7.80
C ALA A 67 -22.70 -6.50 -6.46
N PHE A 68 -21.98 -6.65 -5.33
CA PHE A 68 -22.55 -6.57 -3.98
C PHE A 68 -22.98 -5.14 -3.60
N ILE A 69 -22.15 -4.13 -3.90
CA ILE A 69 -22.51 -2.71 -3.74
C ILE A 69 -23.73 -2.37 -4.61
N ARG A 70 -23.77 -2.89 -5.83
CA ARG A 70 -24.86 -2.67 -6.80
C ARG A 70 -26.20 -3.28 -6.41
N LYS A 71 -26.21 -4.33 -5.58
CA LYS A 71 -27.45 -5.01 -5.17
C LYS A 71 -27.90 -4.73 -3.75
N HIS A 72 -27.06 -4.15 -2.88
CA HIS A 72 -27.44 -3.88 -1.48
C HIS A 72 -27.19 -2.45 -0.99
N LEU A 73 -26.52 -1.58 -1.76
CA LEU A 73 -26.46 -0.13 -1.50
C LEU A 73 -27.19 0.72 -2.55
N LEU A 74 -27.83 0.08 -3.53
CA LEU A 74 -28.37 0.71 -4.74
C LEU A 74 -29.85 0.35 -4.93
N SER A 75 -30.65 0.47 -3.86
CA SER A 75 -32.08 0.72 -4.05
C SER A 75 -32.22 2.13 -4.65
N GLU A 76 -33.00 2.22 -5.72
CA GLU A 76 -32.94 3.18 -6.84
C GLU A 76 -33.07 4.69 -6.53
N GLU A 77 -33.12 5.11 -5.27
CA GLU A 77 -33.43 6.49 -4.88
C GLU A 77 -32.19 7.31 -4.45
N ASP A 78 -31.13 6.65 -3.97
CA ASP A 78 -29.89 7.31 -3.46
C ASP A 78 -28.73 7.38 -4.48
N GLU A 79 -28.95 6.86 -5.70
CA GLU A 79 -27.93 6.78 -6.75
C GLU A 79 -27.45 8.16 -7.24
N ALA A 80 -28.33 9.17 -7.26
CA ALA A 80 -27.99 10.51 -7.73
C ALA A 80 -27.33 11.39 -6.66
N ALA A 81 -27.68 11.17 -5.38
CA ALA A 81 -27.19 11.96 -4.26
C ALA A 81 -25.77 11.58 -3.84
N ILE A 82 -25.39 10.30 -3.97
CA ILE A 82 -24.06 9.81 -3.55
C ILE A 82 -23.05 9.80 -4.72
N ARG A 83 -23.49 9.67 -5.98
CA ARG A 83 -22.56 9.66 -7.12
C ARG A 83 -21.90 11.01 -7.38
N LYS A 84 -22.64 12.12 -7.26
CA LYS A 84 -22.08 13.47 -7.46
C LYS A 84 -20.94 13.82 -6.49
N PRO A 85 -21.08 13.63 -5.16
CA PRO A 85 -20.00 13.93 -4.23
C PRO A 85 -18.83 12.97 -4.39
N LEU A 86 -19.05 11.67 -4.65
CA LEU A 86 -17.94 10.74 -4.85
C LEU A 86 -17.15 10.99 -6.14
N GLN A 87 -17.82 11.43 -7.22
CA GLN A 87 -17.13 11.83 -8.45
C GLN A 87 -16.33 13.12 -8.25
N GLY A 88 -16.89 14.11 -7.54
CA GLY A 88 -16.17 15.34 -7.18
C GLY A 88 -14.93 15.04 -6.34
N LEU A 89 -15.08 14.25 -5.28
CA LEU A 89 -13.95 13.85 -4.42
C LEU A 89 -12.87 13.08 -5.19
N PHE A 90 -13.26 12.23 -6.14
CA PHE A 90 -12.29 11.49 -6.96
C PHE A 90 -11.57 12.41 -7.97
N GLU A 91 -12.28 13.38 -8.54
CA GLU A 91 -11.72 14.37 -9.45
C GLU A 91 -10.78 15.35 -8.74
N ASP A 92 -11.14 15.80 -7.53
CA ASP A 92 -10.31 16.63 -6.66
C ASP A 92 -9.02 15.89 -6.29
N VAL A 93 -9.12 14.65 -5.81
CA VAL A 93 -7.94 13.82 -5.48
C VAL A 93 -7.07 13.59 -6.72
N LYS A 94 -7.66 13.34 -7.89
CA LYS A 94 -6.89 13.17 -9.12
C LYS A 94 -6.18 14.46 -9.54
N THR A 95 -6.81 15.62 -9.34
CA THR A 95 -6.24 16.92 -9.66
C THR A 95 -5.07 17.25 -8.74
N ASP A 96 -5.24 17.06 -7.43
CA ASP A 96 -4.18 17.25 -6.44
C ASP A 96 -2.97 16.36 -6.74
N LEU A 97 -3.20 15.09 -7.08
CA LEU A 97 -2.12 14.16 -7.42
C LEU A 97 -1.37 14.56 -8.70
N ASN A 98 -2.08 15.09 -9.71
CA ASN A 98 -1.44 15.59 -10.93
C ASN A 98 -0.66 16.90 -10.69
N GLY A 99 -1.14 17.77 -9.81
CA GLY A 99 -0.43 18.96 -9.36
C GLY A 99 0.88 18.60 -8.67
N VAL A 100 0.79 17.77 -7.62
CA VAL A 100 1.95 17.29 -6.86
C VAL A 100 2.96 16.58 -7.78
N LYS A 101 2.49 15.74 -8.71
CA LYS A 101 3.37 15.08 -9.67
C LYS A 101 4.16 16.10 -10.52
N SER A 102 3.52 17.17 -10.96
CA SER A 102 4.15 18.21 -11.78
C SER A 102 5.18 19.00 -10.97
N ASP A 103 4.87 19.35 -9.72
CA ASP A 103 5.81 20.01 -8.81
C ASP A 103 7.05 19.15 -8.54
N LEU A 104 6.87 17.84 -8.36
CA LEU A 104 7.98 16.91 -8.20
C LEU A 104 8.84 16.81 -9.47
N ASP A 105 8.22 16.75 -10.66
CA ASP A 105 8.94 16.70 -11.94
C ASP A 105 9.71 18.01 -12.19
N GLU A 106 9.17 19.18 -11.78
CA GLU A 106 9.86 20.47 -11.85
C GLU A 106 11.03 20.57 -10.87
N VAL A 107 10.85 20.15 -9.61
CA VAL A 107 11.93 20.09 -8.62
C VAL A 107 13.02 19.10 -9.04
N ALA A 108 12.63 17.95 -9.59
CA ALA A 108 13.56 16.98 -10.13
C ALA A 108 14.35 17.55 -11.32
N ALA A 109 13.70 18.27 -12.25
CA ALA A 109 14.36 18.94 -13.36
C ALA A 109 15.30 20.06 -12.89
N ALA A 110 14.92 20.84 -11.87
CA ALA A 110 15.77 21.86 -11.28
C ALA A 110 16.99 21.27 -10.54
N ALA A 111 16.82 20.12 -9.87
CA ALA A 111 17.91 19.38 -9.24
C ALA A 111 18.86 18.74 -10.26
N ASP A 112 18.34 18.28 -11.40
CA ASP A 112 19.14 17.75 -12.52
C ASP A 112 19.93 18.87 -13.22
N LEU A 113 19.33 20.04 -13.42
CA LEU A 113 20.01 21.23 -13.96
C LEU A 113 21.12 21.76 -13.03
N LYS A 114 20.95 21.62 -11.70
CA LYS A 114 22.00 21.92 -10.71
C LYS A 114 23.15 20.89 -10.72
N SER A 115 22.93 19.72 -11.31
CA SER A 115 23.92 18.63 -11.42
C SER A 115 24.79 18.73 -12.69
N ARG A 116 24.63 19.77 -13.52
CA ARG A 116 25.52 20.04 -14.65
C ARG A 116 26.71 20.91 -14.20
N PRO A 117 27.97 20.41 -14.24
CA PRO A 117 29.11 21.18 -13.77
C PRO A 117 29.41 22.33 -14.75
N THR A 118 29.39 23.56 -14.24
CA THR A 118 30.00 24.72 -14.89
C THR A 118 31.53 24.64 -14.72
N THR A 119 32.25 24.38 -15.81
CA THR A 119 33.71 24.56 -15.90
C THR A 119 34.03 26.04 -16.12
N PRO A 120 34.93 26.66 -15.32
CA PRO A 120 36.31 26.91 -15.81
C PRO A 120 37.39 26.96 -14.69
N PRO A 121 38.68 27.18 -15.06
CA PRO A 121 39.70 26.19 -15.38
C PRO A 121 40.56 25.75 -14.18
N ALA A 122 41.35 24.69 -14.40
CA ALA A 122 42.25 24.07 -13.45
C ALA A 122 43.31 25.02 -12.84
N GLY A 123 43.44 24.94 -11.52
CA GLY A 123 44.55 25.46 -10.73
C GLY A 123 44.51 24.83 -9.33
N THR A 124 45.32 23.79 -9.13
CA THR A 124 45.42 22.96 -7.91
C THR A 124 46.16 23.71 -6.76
N PRO A 125 46.38 23.09 -5.59
CA PRO A 125 45.60 23.11 -4.35
C PRO A 125 46.28 23.92 -3.21
N ALA A 126 45.55 24.26 -2.15
CA ALA A 126 46.19 24.57 -0.86
C ALA A 126 45.21 24.36 0.31
N VAL A 127 45.41 23.25 1.02
CA VAL A 127 44.97 23.06 2.40
C VAL A 127 45.70 24.09 3.28
N LYS A 128 44.97 24.83 4.13
CA LYS A 128 45.47 25.35 5.41
C LYS A 128 44.29 25.70 6.36
N PRO A 129 44.42 25.43 7.68
CA PRO A 129 43.32 25.43 8.65
C PRO A 129 43.21 26.74 9.45
N ALA A 130 42.26 26.75 10.41
CA ALA A 130 41.91 27.78 11.41
C ALA A 130 40.71 28.67 10.99
N THR A 131 39.73 28.96 11.85
CA THR A 131 39.85 29.30 13.28
C THR A 131 38.49 29.12 13.99
N THR A 132 38.55 28.54 15.19
CA THR A 132 37.75 28.80 16.41
C THR A 132 36.29 29.26 16.31
N TYR A 133 35.43 28.46 16.96
CA TYR A 133 34.13 28.84 17.49
C TYR A 133 34.16 30.17 18.25
N ASP A 134 33.22 31.06 17.95
CA ASP A 134 32.82 32.17 18.82
C ASP A 134 31.42 31.85 19.37
N LEU A 135 31.39 31.55 20.66
CA LEU A 135 30.19 31.35 21.49
C LEU A 135 29.91 32.68 22.20
N ASP A 136 29.33 33.66 21.51
CA ASP A 136 28.84 34.88 22.18
C ASP A 136 27.76 35.62 21.36
N ALA A 137 26.62 34.96 21.16
CA ALA A 137 25.37 35.65 20.86
C ALA A 137 24.27 35.13 21.78
N THR A 138 24.17 35.79 22.93
CA THR A 138 23.02 35.75 23.86
C THR A 138 21.83 36.47 23.25
#